data_AF-A0A060VYT0-F1
#
_entry.id   AF-A0A060VYT0-F1
#
_cell.length_a   1.000
_cell.length_b   1.000
_cell.length_c   1.000
_cell.angle_alpha   90.00
_cell.angle_beta   90.00
_cell.angle_gamma   90.00
#
_symmetry.space_group_name_H-M   'P 1'
#
loop_
_entity.id
_entity.type
_entity.pdbx_description
1 polymer ?
#
loop_
_entity_poly.entity_id
_entity_poly.type
_entity_poly.pdbx_seq_one_letter_code
_entity_poly.pdbx_strand_id
1 'polypeptide(L)'
;MSRELKKNARTAVTLLFLPYQVFQIAYMILKAANSPRPGNWVLERSLDGVTFTPWQYYAITDTECLTRFNILPRTGPPSYTRDDEVICTSFYSKIQPLENGEIHTSLINGRPSADDPSPTLLNFTSARYIRLQFQRIRTLNADLMTLAFNDPRDVDPIVTRRYYYSIKDISVGGMCICYGHAKACPLNNQTKKFSCECEHNTCGESCDRCCPGYNQKPWMAGTFLTRHVCEKCNCHGKSEECYFNQTVAGNKQSLNSQGEYVGGGVCVGCTRNTAGVNCQTCADSYYRATGLSPEDSDPCQPCSCDPEGSLSPACIPDQSQAEGDLTAGSCHCKQGYGGQQCDRCTFGYSGYPKCIRCNCSLDGSRNKDPCLLPCVCKVGHALLLLLLPVSRSSRLSLLPHHQNQSIQCQGWTHQPRRFTTLVGPTAPSGLEFFSLNCSRRKCDLSFVVQISRLLPPLLLCTLMSHICPILGKLTLSLANYTV
;
A
#
# COMPACT_ATOMS: atom_id res chain seq x y z
N MET A 1 -12.13 21.74 -40.51
CA MET A 1 -13.41 22.34 -40.96
C MET A 1 -13.12 23.79 -41.35
N SER A 2 -12.81 24.07 -42.62
CA SER A 2 -12.45 25.43 -43.05
C SER A 2 -13.69 26.18 -43.50
N ARG A 3 -14.13 27.15 -42.70
CA ARG A 3 -15.01 28.25 -43.14
C ARG A 3 -14.10 29.45 -43.35
N GLU A 4 -14.22 30.10 -44.51
CA GLU A 4 -13.48 31.34 -44.80
C GLU A 4 -13.91 32.41 -43.78
N LEU A 5 -13.01 32.75 -42.86
CA LEU A 5 -13.25 33.73 -41.80
C LEU A 5 -12.84 35.10 -42.32
N LYS A 6 -13.82 35.87 -42.80
CA LYS A 6 -13.63 37.28 -43.17
C LYS A 6 -14.09 38.18 -42.03
N LYS A 7 -13.16 38.91 -41.40
CA LYS A 7 -13.45 39.85 -40.31
C LYS A 7 -12.85 41.23 -40.60
N ASN A 8 -13.60 42.29 -40.30
CA ASN A 8 -13.19 43.70 -40.47
C ASN A 8 -11.92 44.02 -39.65
N ALA A 9 -11.24 45.13 -39.99
CA ALA A 9 -9.97 45.63 -39.43
C ALA A 9 -9.84 45.80 -37.89
N ARG A 10 -10.85 45.41 -37.10
CA ARG A 10 -10.83 45.43 -35.64
C ARG A 10 -10.22 44.15 -35.06
N THR A 11 -10.05 44.12 -33.74
CA THR A 11 -9.74 42.91 -32.97
C THR A 11 -10.68 41.77 -33.34
N ALA A 12 -10.12 40.61 -33.68
CA ALA A 12 -10.85 39.42 -34.10
C ALA A 12 -10.38 38.20 -33.31
N VAL A 13 -11.31 37.57 -32.58
CA VAL A 13 -11.04 36.32 -31.84
C VAL A 13 -11.60 35.14 -32.61
N THR A 14 -10.78 34.11 -32.82
CA THR A 14 -11.19 32.83 -33.39
C THR A 14 -10.91 31.73 -32.37
N LEU A 15 -11.96 30.98 -32.00
CA LEU A 15 -11.87 29.84 -31.10
C LEU A 15 -11.96 28.55 -31.93
N LEU A 16 -10.93 27.73 -31.81
CA LEU A 16 -10.89 26.38 -32.34
C LEU A 16 -11.15 25.40 -31.19
N PHE A 17 -12.19 24.61 -31.34
CA PHE A 17 -12.54 23.56 -30.39
C PHE A 17 -11.97 22.23 -30.88
N LEU A 18 -11.15 21.59 -30.05
CA LEU A 18 -10.75 20.19 -30.25
C LEU A 18 -11.76 19.32 -29.48
N PRO A 19 -12.62 18.56 -30.18
CA PRO A 19 -13.72 17.87 -29.54
C PRO A 19 -13.25 16.72 -28.64
N TYR A 20 -13.78 16.73 -27.41
CA TYR A 20 -13.86 15.65 -26.41
C TYR A 20 -12.58 15.03 -25.82
N GLN A 21 -11.37 15.38 -26.25
CA GLN A 21 -10.11 14.93 -25.64
C GLN A 21 -9.04 16.02 -25.66
N VAL A 22 -8.03 15.88 -24.81
CA VAL A 22 -6.80 16.70 -24.85
C VAL A 22 -5.84 16.08 -25.87
N PHE A 23 -5.30 16.91 -26.75
CA PHE A 23 -4.31 16.51 -27.75
C PHE A 23 -2.95 17.11 -27.42
N GLN A 24 -1.88 16.40 -27.80
CA GLN A 24 -0.54 16.97 -27.86
C GLN A 24 -0.34 17.61 -29.22
N ILE A 25 -0.30 18.94 -29.25
CA ILE A 25 -0.18 19.70 -30.49
C ILE A 25 1.31 19.90 -30.80
N ALA A 26 1.73 19.39 -31.95
CA ALA A 26 3.10 19.51 -32.42
C ALA A 26 3.35 20.82 -33.16
N TYR A 27 2.39 21.23 -34.00
CA TYR A 27 2.49 22.46 -34.77
C TYR A 27 1.12 23.03 -35.15
N MET A 28 1.10 24.32 -35.45
CA MET A 28 -0.01 25.00 -36.12
C MET A 28 0.52 25.72 -37.35
N ILE A 29 -0.19 25.56 -38.47
CA ILE A 29 0.03 26.33 -39.69
C ILE A 29 -1.22 27.17 -39.97
N LEU A 30 -1.02 28.48 -40.04
CA LEU A 30 -2.05 29.44 -40.42
C LEU A 30 -1.77 29.93 -41.84
N LYS A 31 -2.76 29.78 -42.74
CA LYS A 31 -2.63 30.22 -44.13
C LYS A 31 -3.64 31.31 -44.45
N ALA A 32 -3.11 32.50 -44.71
CA ALA A 32 -3.90 33.63 -45.18
C ALA A 32 -4.41 33.37 -46.62
N ALA A 33 -5.52 34.00 -46.97
CA ALA A 33 -6.12 33.93 -48.29
C ALA A 33 -5.75 35.19 -49.11
N ASN A 34 -6.75 35.99 -49.48
CA ASN A 34 -6.63 37.29 -50.15
C ASN A 34 -6.38 38.44 -49.16
N SER A 35 -5.53 38.23 -48.15
CA SER A 35 -5.08 39.26 -47.22
C SER A 35 -3.65 39.00 -46.78
N PRO A 36 -2.88 40.03 -46.37
CA PRO A 36 -1.59 39.82 -45.75
C PRO A 36 -1.74 39.06 -44.43
N ARG A 37 -0.64 38.52 -43.93
CA ARG A 37 -0.61 37.86 -42.62
C ARG A 37 -1.01 38.85 -41.50
N PRO A 38 -1.63 38.35 -40.42
CA PRO A 38 -1.93 39.18 -39.25
C PRO A 38 -0.68 39.87 -38.72
N GLY A 39 -0.82 41.13 -38.30
CA GLY A 39 0.27 41.92 -37.75
C GLY A 39 0.57 41.54 -36.31
N ASN A 40 -0.28 42.01 -35.39
CA ASN A 40 -0.20 41.63 -33.98
C ASN A 40 -1.28 40.63 -33.67
N TRP A 41 -0.89 39.52 -33.05
CA TRP A 41 -1.82 38.52 -32.60
C TRP A 41 -1.20 37.57 -31.58
N VAL A 42 -2.05 36.86 -30.87
CA VAL A 42 -1.65 35.89 -29.84
C VAL A 42 -2.21 34.53 -30.18
N LEU A 43 -1.37 33.51 -30.09
CA LEU A 43 -1.78 32.12 -30.11
C LEU A 43 -1.86 31.62 -28.66
N GLU A 44 -3.03 31.16 -28.24
CA GLU A 44 -3.30 30.73 -26.88
C GLU A 44 -3.92 29.33 -26.87
N ARG A 45 -3.75 28.64 -25.73
CA ARG A 45 -4.30 27.33 -25.47
C ARG A 45 -5.04 27.27 -24.14
N SER A 46 -5.91 26.28 -24.02
CA SER A 46 -6.66 26.02 -22.81
C SER A 46 -7.06 24.53 -22.73
N LEU A 47 -7.16 24.01 -21.50
CA LEU A 47 -7.65 22.66 -21.21
C LEU A 47 -9.13 22.67 -20.80
N ASP A 48 -9.58 23.73 -20.13
CA ASP A 48 -10.91 23.90 -19.56
C ASP A 48 -11.86 24.74 -20.44
N GLY A 49 -11.30 25.51 -21.37
CA GLY A 49 -12.03 26.46 -22.23
C GLY A 49 -12.30 27.81 -21.57
N VAL A 50 -11.79 28.04 -20.35
CA VAL A 50 -12.01 29.26 -19.56
C VAL A 50 -10.68 29.99 -19.34
N THR A 51 -9.68 29.27 -18.84
CA THR A 51 -8.35 29.81 -18.62
C THR A 51 -7.48 29.58 -19.83
N PHE A 52 -7.06 30.68 -20.46
CA PHE A 52 -6.21 30.64 -21.65
C PHE A 52 -4.80 31.10 -21.29
N THR A 53 -3.83 30.30 -21.70
CA THR A 53 -2.40 30.61 -21.56
C THR A 53 -1.77 30.75 -22.94
N PRO A 54 -0.83 31.69 -23.13
CA PRO A 54 -0.21 31.93 -24.42
C PRO A 54 0.75 30.79 -24.79
N TRP A 55 0.72 30.37 -26.05
CA TRP A 55 1.78 29.59 -26.66
C TRP A 55 2.84 30.47 -27.31
N GLN A 56 2.40 31.50 -28.04
CA GLN A 56 3.32 32.39 -28.76
C GLN A 56 2.66 33.74 -29.07
N TYR A 57 3.48 34.79 -29.03
CA TYR A 57 3.11 36.14 -29.44
C TYR A 57 3.71 36.49 -30.79
N TYR A 58 2.96 37.27 -31.56
CA TYR A 58 3.40 37.80 -32.85
C TYR A 58 3.18 39.30 -32.86
N ALA A 59 4.21 40.03 -33.26
CA ALA A 59 4.18 41.49 -33.32
C ALA A 59 4.68 41.98 -34.67
N ILE A 60 4.20 43.15 -35.09
CA ILE A 60 4.60 43.79 -36.33
C ILE A 60 6.10 44.13 -36.35
N THR A 61 6.64 44.56 -35.21
CA THR A 61 8.05 44.90 -35.00
C THR A 61 8.57 44.28 -33.71
N ASP A 62 9.89 44.14 -33.61
CA ASP A 62 10.58 43.66 -32.42
C ASP A 62 10.33 44.58 -31.20
N THR A 63 10.20 45.88 -31.42
CA THR A 63 9.87 46.86 -30.37
C THR A 63 8.44 46.71 -29.83
N GLU A 64 7.51 46.28 -30.67
CA GLU A 64 6.13 46.02 -30.26
C GLU A 64 6.01 44.77 -29.36
N CYS A 65 6.93 43.80 -29.46
CA CYS A 65 7.00 42.68 -28.52
C CYS A 65 7.20 43.16 -27.07
N LEU A 66 8.15 44.08 -26.88
CA LEU A 66 8.46 44.60 -25.55
C LEU A 66 7.36 45.54 -25.05
N THR A 67 6.93 46.49 -25.88
CA THR A 67 5.99 47.53 -25.45
C THR A 67 4.56 47.01 -25.25
N ARG A 68 4.12 45.97 -25.98
CA ARG A 68 2.75 45.44 -25.86
C ARG A 68 2.65 44.17 -25.04
N PHE A 69 3.62 43.27 -25.16
CA PHE A 69 3.57 41.97 -24.50
C PHE A 69 4.56 41.84 -23.34
N ASN A 70 5.40 42.86 -23.12
CA ASN A 70 6.46 42.86 -22.11
C ASN A 70 7.41 41.65 -22.25
N ILE A 71 7.68 41.25 -23.50
CA ILE A 71 8.55 40.11 -23.84
C ILE A 71 9.65 40.61 -24.77
N LEU A 72 10.89 40.19 -24.49
CA LEU A 72 12.02 40.48 -25.37
C LEU A 72 11.83 39.78 -26.73
N PRO A 73 11.99 40.49 -27.86
CA PRO A 73 11.77 39.93 -29.18
C PRO A 73 12.80 38.85 -29.52
N ARG A 74 12.33 37.72 -30.06
CA ARG A 74 13.19 36.69 -30.66
C ARG A 74 13.46 37.04 -32.11
N THR A 75 14.71 37.43 -32.40
CA THR A 75 15.16 37.82 -33.73
C THR A 75 15.43 36.57 -34.59
N GLY A 76 15.08 36.64 -35.87
CA GLY A 76 15.24 35.51 -36.80
C GLY A 76 14.15 34.43 -36.67
N PRO A 77 14.41 33.21 -37.15
CA PRO A 77 13.49 32.09 -37.01
C PRO A 77 13.21 31.78 -35.52
N PRO A 78 11.99 31.35 -35.15
CA PRO A 78 11.68 30.94 -33.79
C PRO A 78 12.67 29.91 -33.23
N SER A 79 13.21 30.20 -32.05
CA SER A 79 14.08 29.32 -31.30
C SER A 79 13.79 29.44 -29.81
N TYR A 80 14.07 28.35 -29.08
CA TYR A 80 13.65 28.19 -27.69
C TYR A 80 14.83 27.69 -26.84
N THR A 81 14.90 28.19 -25.62
CA THR A 81 15.89 27.81 -24.61
C THR A 81 15.31 26.87 -23.56
N ARG A 82 13.99 26.91 -23.34
CA ARG A 82 13.25 26.04 -22.42
C ARG A 82 12.03 25.43 -23.08
N ASP A 83 11.55 24.31 -22.54
CA ASP A 83 10.37 23.61 -23.06
C ASP A 83 9.06 24.38 -22.89
N ASP A 84 8.95 25.20 -21.83
CA ASP A 84 7.79 26.02 -21.51
C ASP A 84 7.92 27.48 -21.96
N GLU A 85 9.00 27.83 -22.66
CA GLU A 85 9.26 29.21 -23.07
C GLU A 85 8.21 29.70 -24.07
N VAL A 86 7.60 30.84 -23.74
CA VAL A 86 6.71 31.60 -24.60
C VAL A 86 7.48 32.78 -25.17
N ILE A 87 7.61 32.82 -26.49
CA ILE A 87 8.37 33.86 -27.19
C ILE A 87 7.44 34.87 -27.87
N CYS A 88 8.01 36.03 -28.21
CA CYS A 88 7.41 36.96 -29.17
C CYS A 88 8.33 37.11 -30.38
N THR A 89 7.78 37.04 -31.60
CA THR A 89 8.56 37.20 -32.84
C THR A 89 7.85 38.08 -33.86
N SER A 90 8.63 38.87 -34.60
CA SER A 90 8.15 39.63 -35.76
C SER A 90 8.42 38.95 -37.11
N PHE A 91 9.10 37.79 -37.10
CA PHE A 91 9.58 37.10 -38.29
C PHE A 91 8.45 36.79 -39.29
N TYR A 92 7.30 36.33 -38.79
CA TYR A 92 6.12 35.97 -39.59
C TYR A 92 5.13 37.13 -39.81
N SER A 93 5.34 38.30 -39.20
CA SER A 93 4.45 39.47 -39.30
C SER A 93 4.88 40.47 -40.37
N LYS A 94 5.79 40.06 -41.27
CA LYS A 94 6.21 40.83 -42.45
C LYS A 94 5.05 40.93 -43.46
N ILE A 95 4.92 42.11 -44.08
CA ILE A 95 3.81 42.43 -45.00
C ILE A 95 3.78 41.59 -46.28
N GLN A 96 4.95 41.16 -46.76
CA GLN A 96 5.06 40.26 -47.90
C GLN A 96 5.03 38.80 -47.41
N PRO A 97 4.25 37.90 -48.04
CA PRO A 97 3.39 38.13 -49.20
C PRO A 97 2.03 38.75 -48.83
N LEU A 98 1.45 39.50 -49.76
CA LEU A 98 0.14 40.15 -49.59
C LEU A 98 -1.04 39.16 -49.68
N GLU A 99 -0.80 37.97 -50.21
CA GLU A 99 -1.78 36.89 -50.30
C GLU A 99 -1.09 35.55 -50.05
N ASN A 100 -1.85 34.54 -49.63
CA ASN A 100 -1.38 33.18 -49.44
C ASN A 100 -0.19 33.04 -48.46
N GLY A 101 0.00 34.04 -47.59
CA GLY A 101 1.06 34.03 -46.60
C GLY A 101 0.82 32.96 -45.54
N GLU A 102 1.89 32.23 -45.22
CA GLU A 102 1.87 31.17 -44.22
C GLU A 102 2.60 31.60 -42.95
N ILE A 103 2.07 31.17 -41.81
CA ILE A 103 2.72 31.24 -40.51
C ILE A 103 2.86 29.83 -39.98
N HIS A 104 4.11 29.42 -39.78
CA HIS A 104 4.46 28.12 -39.23
C HIS A 104 4.82 28.28 -37.77
N THR A 105 4.10 27.58 -36.91
CA THR A 105 4.30 27.62 -35.46
C THR A 105 4.59 26.22 -34.96
N SER A 106 5.88 25.93 -34.74
CA SER A 106 6.30 24.67 -34.14
C SER A 106 6.27 24.80 -32.62
N LEU A 107 5.55 23.90 -31.95
CA LEU A 107 5.48 23.83 -30.49
C LEU A 107 6.49 22.83 -29.91
N ILE A 108 7.00 21.89 -30.72
CA ILE A 108 7.97 20.86 -30.31
C ILE A 108 9.36 21.14 -30.88
N ASN A 109 9.48 21.22 -32.22
CA ASN A 109 10.79 21.35 -32.87
C ASN A 109 11.48 22.65 -32.44
N GLY A 110 12.77 22.54 -32.12
CA GLY A 110 13.61 23.64 -31.63
C GLY A 110 13.63 23.81 -30.12
N ARG A 111 12.91 22.98 -29.35
CA ARG A 111 12.99 22.93 -27.88
C ARG A 111 13.98 21.85 -27.40
N PRO A 112 14.60 22.01 -26.22
CA PRO A 112 15.62 21.08 -25.72
C PRO A 112 15.15 19.62 -25.62
N SER A 113 13.93 19.37 -25.16
CA SER A 113 13.39 18.02 -24.98
C SER A 113 12.52 17.56 -26.16
N ALA A 114 12.84 17.97 -27.39
CA ALA A 114 12.08 17.56 -28.57
C ALA A 114 12.17 16.05 -28.86
N ASP A 115 13.34 15.44 -28.66
CA ASP A 115 13.59 14.02 -28.95
C ASP A 115 13.06 13.09 -27.85
N ASP A 116 13.15 13.51 -26.57
CA ASP A 116 12.59 12.82 -25.42
C ASP A 116 11.74 13.80 -24.58
N PRO A 117 10.41 13.88 -24.84
CA PRO A 117 9.54 14.89 -24.28
C PRO A 117 9.47 14.87 -22.74
N SER A 118 9.95 15.94 -22.13
CA SER A 118 9.83 16.15 -20.69
C SER A 118 8.36 16.33 -20.27
N PRO A 119 7.98 16.04 -19.01
CA PRO A 119 6.64 16.32 -18.51
C PRO A 119 6.22 17.79 -18.70
N THR A 120 7.19 18.71 -18.65
CA THR A 120 7.00 20.14 -18.92
C THR A 120 6.58 20.39 -20.35
N LEU A 121 7.26 19.79 -21.33
CA LEU A 121 6.93 19.92 -22.75
C LEU A 121 5.58 19.27 -23.08
N LEU A 122 5.30 18.10 -22.50
CA LEU A 122 4.02 17.40 -22.67
C LEU A 122 2.85 18.25 -22.15
N ASN A 123 3.00 18.87 -20.97
CA ASN A 123 1.99 19.78 -20.44
C ASN A 123 1.88 21.05 -21.30
N PHE A 124 3.00 21.62 -21.75
CA PHE A 124 3.01 22.82 -22.60
C PHE A 124 2.26 22.60 -23.92
N THR A 125 2.49 21.48 -24.60
CA THR A 125 1.87 21.14 -25.89
C THR A 125 0.43 20.61 -25.78
N SER A 126 -0.02 20.28 -24.57
CA SER A 126 -1.36 19.79 -24.31
C SER A 126 -2.41 20.91 -24.43
N ALA A 127 -3.41 20.68 -25.28
CA ALA A 127 -4.54 21.60 -25.44
C ALA A 127 -5.83 20.86 -25.81
N ARG A 128 -6.96 21.43 -25.37
CA ARG A 128 -8.32 21.06 -25.80
C ARG A 128 -9.00 22.21 -26.57
N TYR A 129 -8.66 23.44 -26.22
CA TYR A 129 -9.14 24.64 -26.89
C TYR A 129 -7.94 25.45 -27.35
N ILE A 130 -8.01 25.94 -28.58
CA ILE A 130 -7.00 26.81 -29.15
C ILE A 130 -7.67 28.13 -29.52
N ARG A 131 -7.09 29.25 -29.09
CA ARG A 131 -7.62 30.58 -29.34
C ARG A 131 -6.61 31.40 -30.12
N LEU A 132 -7.05 31.93 -31.25
CA LEU A 132 -6.28 32.88 -32.06
C LEU A 132 -6.88 34.26 -31.81
N GLN A 133 -6.10 35.17 -31.23
CA GLN A 133 -6.53 36.53 -30.94
C GLN A 133 -5.81 37.51 -31.87
N PHE A 134 -6.45 37.87 -32.98
CA PHE A 134 -5.95 38.90 -33.88
C PHE A 134 -6.22 40.29 -33.30
N GLN A 135 -5.15 41.07 -33.11
CA GLN A 135 -5.22 42.37 -32.45
C GLN A 135 -5.01 43.54 -33.41
N ARG A 136 -4.10 43.40 -34.38
CA ARG A 136 -3.77 44.46 -35.34
C ARG A 136 -3.45 43.90 -36.73
N ILE A 137 -3.97 44.56 -37.75
CA ILE A 137 -3.68 44.27 -39.16
C ILE A 137 -2.34 44.89 -39.59
N ARG A 138 -1.70 44.31 -40.60
CA ARG A 138 -0.53 44.92 -41.24
C ARG A 138 -0.99 45.83 -42.37
N THR A 139 -0.66 47.10 -42.30
CA THR A 139 -0.99 48.11 -43.33
C THR A 139 0.26 48.55 -44.09
N LEU A 140 0.06 49.10 -45.29
CA LEU A 140 1.12 49.84 -45.98
C LEU A 140 1.30 51.20 -45.26
N ASN A 141 2.53 51.70 -45.17
CA ASN A 141 2.88 52.86 -44.34
C ASN A 141 2.03 54.13 -44.61
N ALA A 142 1.45 54.27 -45.82
CA ALA A 142 0.60 55.40 -46.20
C ALA A 142 -0.79 55.38 -45.53
N ASP A 143 -1.36 54.20 -45.29
CA ASP A 143 -2.74 54.05 -44.79
C ASP A 143 -2.79 53.88 -43.25
N LEU A 144 -1.62 53.92 -42.59
CA LEU A 144 -1.47 53.79 -41.14
C LEU A 144 -2.12 54.95 -40.37
N MET A 145 -2.09 56.17 -40.92
CA MET A 145 -2.66 57.36 -40.30
C MET A 145 -4.18 57.31 -40.26
N THR A 146 -4.83 56.79 -41.30
CA THR A 146 -6.29 56.72 -41.43
C THR A 146 -6.92 55.69 -40.49
N LEU A 147 -6.20 54.62 -40.15
CA LEU A 147 -6.68 53.54 -39.26
C LEU A 147 -6.33 53.75 -37.78
N ALA A 148 -5.55 54.78 -37.46
CA ALA A 148 -5.17 55.13 -36.09
C ALA A 148 -6.14 56.11 -35.40
N PHE A 149 -7.14 56.64 -36.13
CA PHE A 149 -8.18 57.50 -35.55
C PHE A 149 -9.17 56.67 -34.71
N ASN A 150 -9.46 57.16 -33.51
CA ASN A 150 -10.30 56.47 -32.51
C ASN A 150 -11.81 56.60 -32.76
N ASP A 151 -12.26 57.52 -33.64
CA ASP A 151 -13.69 57.69 -33.95
C ASP A 151 -14.07 56.89 -35.22
N PRO A 152 -14.97 55.89 -35.14
CA PRO A 152 -15.43 55.10 -36.28
C PRO A 152 -16.11 55.91 -37.40
N ARG A 153 -16.44 57.19 -37.14
CA ARG A 153 -17.14 58.08 -38.08
C ARG A 153 -16.20 58.82 -39.03
N ASP A 154 -14.91 58.91 -38.71
CA ASP A 154 -13.91 59.66 -39.49
C ASP A 154 -13.07 58.77 -40.44
N VAL A 155 -13.30 57.46 -40.43
CA VAL A 155 -12.53 56.51 -41.24
C VAL A 155 -13.25 56.22 -42.55
N ASP A 156 -12.62 56.55 -43.69
CA ASP A 156 -13.15 56.29 -45.02
C ASP A 156 -13.53 54.80 -45.20
N PRO A 157 -14.79 54.47 -45.54
CA PRO A 157 -15.24 53.12 -45.84
C PRO A 157 -14.42 52.41 -46.92
N ILE A 158 -13.79 53.16 -47.84
CA ILE A 158 -12.93 52.61 -48.91
C ILE A 158 -11.65 52.01 -48.33
N VAL A 159 -11.03 52.67 -47.34
CA VAL A 159 -9.80 52.21 -46.69
C VAL A 159 -10.08 51.02 -45.76
N THR A 160 -11.17 51.07 -44.99
CA THR A 160 -11.56 49.96 -44.09
C THR A 160 -12.03 48.70 -44.82
N ARG A 161 -12.57 48.83 -46.04
CA ARG A 161 -12.88 47.67 -46.90
C ARG A 161 -11.63 47.00 -47.50
N ARG A 162 -10.51 47.72 -47.61
CA ARG A 162 -9.25 47.20 -48.13
C ARG A 162 -8.51 46.33 -47.13
N TYR A 163 -8.68 46.59 -45.83
CA TYR A 163 -7.99 45.88 -44.77
C TYR A 163 -8.90 44.97 -43.95
N TYR A 164 -8.68 43.67 -44.10
CA TYR A 164 -9.43 42.64 -43.40
C TYR A 164 -8.53 41.43 -43.14
N TYR A 165 -8.92 40.59 -42.19
CA TYR A 165 -8.33 39.27 -42.04
C TYR A 165 -9.07 38.29 -42.94
N SER A 166 -8.33 37.51 -43.73
CA SER A 166 -8.85 36.42 -44.53
C SER A 166 -7.98 35.19 -44.36
N ILE A 167 -8.56 34.13 -43.79
CA ILE A 167 -7.89 32.87 -43.51
C ILE A 167 -8.56 31.78 -44.34
N LYS A 168 -7.77 31.11 -45.20
CA LYS A 168 -8.28 30.00 -46.03
C LYS A 168 -8.09 28.63 -45.39
N ASP A 169 -7.06 28.47 -44.58
CA ASP A 169 -6.79 27.19 -43.91
C ASP A 169 -6.13 27.40 -42.55
N ILE A 170 -6.55 26.56 -41.59
CA ILE A 170 -5.91 26.40 -40.30
C ILE A 170 -5.66 24.92 -40.11
N SER A 171 -4.39 24.55 -40.18
CA SER A 171 -3.93 23.17 -40.00
C SER A 171 -3.30 23.03 -38.62
N VAL A 172 -3.87 22.14 -37.80
CA VAL A 172 -3.36 21.82 -36.47
C VAL A 172 -2.87 20.38 -36.51
N GLY A 173 -1.56 20.19 -36.39
CA GLY A 173 -0.93 18.88 -36.33
C GLY A 173 -0.71 18.48 -34.88
N GLY A 174 -1.15 17.28 -34.51
CA GLY A 174 -0.98 16.75 -33.17
C GLY A 174 -1.28 15.25 -33.11
N MET A 175 -1.11 14.69 -31.92
CA MET A 175 -1.35 13.28 -31.64
C MET A 175 -2.18 13.11 -30.36
N CYS A 176 -2.87 11.98 -30.27
CA CYS A 176 -3.57 11.60 -29.04
C CYS A 176 -2.57 11.20 -27.96
N ILE A 177 -2.93 11.47 -26.71
CA ILE A 177 -2.14 11.10 -25.55
C ILE A 177 -2.53 9.68 -25.14
N CYS A 178 -1.73 8.70 -25.56
CA CYS A 178 -1.90 7.28 -25.22
C CYS A 178 -0.70 6.69 -24.45
N TYR A 179 0.21 7.55 -23.97
CA TYR A 179 1.43 7.20 -23.22
C TYR A 179 2.28 6.07 -23.85
N GLY A 180 2.34 6.01 -25.18
CA GLY A 180 3.10 4.96 -25.88
C GLY A 180 2.44 3.56 -25.86
N HIS A 181 1.21 3.44 -25.37
CA HIS A 181 0.47 2.17 -25.33
C HIS A 181 -0.62 2.04 -26.38
N ALA A 182 -0.73 2.94 -27.36
CA ALA A 182 -1.63 2.74 -28.49
C ALA A 182 -1.00 3.25 -29.77
N LYS A 183 -1.32 2.59 -30.89
CA LYS A 183 -0.91 3.01 -32.24
C LYS A 183 -1.89 3.97 -32.89
N ALA A 184 -3.15 3.93 -32.47
CA ALA A 184 -4.23 4.72 -33.05
C ALA A 184 -5.23 5.16 -31.97
N CYS A 185 -5.97 6.22 -32.29
CA CYS A 185 -7.07 6.75 -31.47
C CYS A 185 -8.26 7.10 -32.38
N PRO A 186 -9.03 6.10 -32.86
CA PRO A 186 -10.16 6.37 -33.73
C PRO A 186 -11.29 7.11 -32.99
N LEU A 187 -12.15 7.76 -33.77
CA LEU A 187 -13.38 8.36 -33.27
C LEU A 187 -14.39 7.27 -32.93
N ASN A 188 -14.73 7.12 -31.66
CA ASN A 188 -15.83 6.25 -31.25
C ASN A 188 -17.16 6.86 -31.68
N ASN A 189 -17.90 6.14 -32.53
CA ASN A 189 -19.12 6.66 -33.15
C ASN A 189 -20.29 6.85 -32.17
N GLN A 190 -20.29 6.13 -31.04
CA GLN A 190 -21.32 6.21 -30.01
C GLN A 190 -21.10 7.40 -29.08
N THR A 191 -19.88 7.55 -28.56
CA THR A 191 -19.55 8.64 -27.62
C THR A 191 -19.16 9.93 -28.33
N LYS A 192 -18.92 9.87 -29.65
CA LYS A 192 -18.31 10.93 -30.46
C LYS A 192 -16.97 11.41 -29.93
N LYS A 193 -16.28 10.59 -29.13
CA LYS A 193 -14.96 10.89 -28.56
C LYS A 193 -13.87 10.09 -29.25
N PHE A 194 -12.68 10.69 -29.35
CA PHE A 194 -11.48 9.94 -29.70
C PHE A 194 -11.04 9.16 -28.45
N SER A 195 -10.78 7.86 -28.63
CA SER A 195 -10.29 6.98 -27.57
C SER A 195 -9.13 6.17 -28.11
N CYS A 196 -8.07 6.03 -27.32
CA CYS A 196 -6.92 5.20 -27.68
C CYS A 196 -7.34 3.72 -27.79
N GLU A 197 -6.84 3.04 -28.81
CA GLU A 197 -6.89 1.57 -28.90
C GLU A 197 -5.74 1.00 -28.08
N CYS A 198 -5.96 0.84 -26.78
CA CYS A 198 -4.90 0.47 -25.85
C CYS A 198 -4.38 -0.96 -26.10
N GLU A 199 -3.06 -1.04 -26.20
CA GLU A 199 -2.24 -2.26 -26.22
C GLU A 199 -1.55 -2.43 -24.85
N HIS A 200 -0.60 -3.37 -24.76
CA HIS A 200 0.26 -3.54 -23.58
C HIS A 200 -0.49 -3.83 -22.26
N ASN A 201 -1.71 -4.38 -22.34
CA ASN A 201 -2.62 -4.63 -21.22
C ASN A 201 -2.92 -3.36 -20.38
N THR A 202 -2.97 -2.22 -21.06
CA THR A 202 -3.40 -0.94 -20.50
C THR A 202 -4.84 -0.66 -20.87
N CYS A 203 -5.53 0.09 -20.02
CA CYS A 203 -6.94 0.38 -20.13
C CYS A 203 -7.21 1.87 -19.82
N GLY A 204 -8.35 2.39 -20.25
CA GLY A 204 -8.73 3.80 -20.13
C GLY A 204 -8.73 4.51 -21.49
N GLU A 205 -9.35 5.68 -21.57
CA GLU A 205 -9.45 6.46 -22.84
C GLU A 205 -8.08 6.87 -23.40
N SER A 206 -7.09 7.00 -22.51
CA SER A 206 -5.72 7.39 -22.81
C SER A 206 -4.69 6.33 -22.40
N CYS A 207 -5.11 5.11 -22.06
CA CYS A 207 -4.21 4.04 -21.62
C CYS A 207 -3.40 4.41 -20.36
N ASP A 208 -4.04 5.12 -19.44
CA ASP A 208 -3.45 5.77 -18.26
C ASP A 208 -3.39 4.85 -17.02
N ARG A 209 -3.80 3.59 -17.16
CA ARG A 209 -3.76 2.58 -16.10
C ARG A 209 -3.60 1.18 -16.69
N CYS A 210 -3.16 0.23 -15.88
CA CYS A 210 -3.23 -1.18 -16.23
C CYS A 210 -4.68 -1.67 -16.23
N CYS A 211 -4.98 -2.67 -17.06
CA CYS A 211 -6.28 -3.33 -17.05
C CYS A 211 -6.52 -4.10 -15.74
N PRO A 212 -7.79 -4.32 -15.34
CA PRO A 212 -8.11 -5.18 -14.20
C PRO A 212 -7.42 -6.55 -14.32
N GLY A 213 -6.77 -6.99 -13.24
CA GLY A 213 -6.00 -8.24 -13.22
C GLY A 213 -4.55 -8.13 -13.70
N TYR A 214 -4.10 -6.97 -14.21
CA TYR A 214 -2.74 -6.74 -14.72
C TYR A 214 -1.90 -5.80 -13.84
N ASN A 215 -2.14 -5.84 -12.53
CA ASN A 215 -1.51 -4.95 -11.56
C ASN A 215 -0.34 -5.61 -10.79
N GLN A 216 0.41 -6.52 -11.42
CA GLN A 216 1.56 -7.16 -10.77
C GLN A 216 2.71 -6.17 -10.51
N LYS A 217 2.84 -5.18 -11.38
CA LYS A 217 3.83 -4.09 -11.32
C LYS A 217 3.12 -2.74 -11.48
N PRO A 218 3.74 -1.63 -11.04
CA PRO A 218 3.16 -0.31 -11.23
C PRO A 218 3.09 0.04 -12.71
N TRP A 219 2.03 0.75 -13.11
CA TRP A 219 1.89 1.30 -14.46
C TRP A 219 3.03 2.30 -14.76
N MET A 220 3.53 2.25 -15.99
CA MET A 220 4.54 3.19 -16.49
C MET A 220 4.26 3.46 -17.97
N ALA A 221 4.43 4.71 -18.40
CA ALA A 221 4.32 5.08 -19.80
C ALA A 221 5.34 4.33 -20.66
N GLY A 222 4.93 3.92 -21.86
CA GLY A 222 5.82 3.35 -22.87
C GLY A 222 6.80 4.39 -23.40
N THR A 223 8.08 4.01 -23.50
CA THR A 223 9.12 4.77 -24.18
C THR A 223 9.43 4.13 -25.54
N PHE A 224 10.29 4.77 -26.33
CA PHE A 224 10.75 4.19 -27.61
C PHE A 224 11.51 2.86 -27.41
N LEU A 225 12.23 2.72 -26.30
CA LEU A 225 13.07 1.54 -26.01
C LEU A 225 12.30 0.46 -25.24
N THR A 226 11.42 0.87 -24.33
CA THR A 226 10.73 -0.01 -23.38
C THR A 226 9.23 0.19 -23.46
N ARG A 227 8.49 -0.90 -23.70
CA ARG A 227 7.03 -0.85 -23.88
C ARG A 227 6.24 -0.78 -22.57
N HIS A 228 6.89 -1.09 -21.44
CA HIS A 228 6.29 -1.10 -20.09
C HIS A 228 4.92 -1.81 -20.03
N VAL A 229 4.90 -3.05 -20.50
CA VAL A 229 3.68 -3.87 -20.55
C VAL A 229 3.20 -4.21 -19.15
N CYS A 230 1.91 -4.01 -18.87
CA CYS A 230 1.30 -4.40 -17.62
C CYS A 230 1.24 -5.92 -17.49
N GLU A 231 1.67 -6.42 -16.34
CA GLU A 231 1.87 -7.85 -16.08
C GLU A 231 0.70 -8.42 -15.28
N LYS A 232 0.19 -9.59 -15.72
CA LYS A 232 -0.94 -10.28 -15.11
C LYS A 232 -0.59 -10.76 -13.70
N CYS A 233 -1.47 -10.53 -12.74
CA CYS A 233 -1.34 -11.08 -11.40
C CYS A 233 -1.56 -12.59 -11.40
N ASN A 234 -0.85 -13.31 -10.54
CA ASN A 234 -1.08 -14.72 -10.32
C ASN A 234 -2.01 -14.91 -9.11
N CYS A 235 -3.26 -15.30 -9.34
CA CYS A 235 -4.23 -15.56 -8.26
C CYS A 235 -4.63 -17.05 -8.17
N HIS A 236 -3.82 -17.96 -8.72
CA HIS A 236 -4.12 -19.41 -8.82
C HIS A 236 -5.53 -19.73 -9.37
N GLY A 237 -6.04 -18.90 -10.29
CA GLY A 237 -7.39 -19.04 -10.85
C GLY A 237 -8.54 -18.80 -9.87
N LYS A 238 -8.27 -18.20 -8.70
CA LYS A 238 -9.29 -17.91 -7.66
C LYS A 238 -9.79 -16.47 -7.68
N SER A 239 -9.13 -15.60 -8.42
CA SER A 239 -9.58 -14.24 -8.69
C SER A 239 -9.07 -13.77 -10.06
N GLU A 240 -9.84 -12.91 -10.71
CA GLU A 240 -9.47 -12.24 -11.97
C GLU A 240 -8.98 -10.81 -11.75
N GLU A 241 -9.19 -10.25 -10.55
CA GLU A 241 -8.88 -8.88 -10.22
C GLU A 241 -7.78 -8.80 -9.16
N CYS A 242 -6.93 -7.79 -9.28
CA CYS A 242 -5.86 -7.52 -8.32
C CYS A 242 -5.51 -6.02 -8.34
N TYR A 243 -4.90 -5.54 -7.27
CA TYR A 243 -4.31 -4.21 -7.18
C TYR A 243 -2.83 -4.28 -6.82
N PHE A 244 -2.07 -3.24 -7.17
CA PHE A 244 -0.65 -3.15 -6.83
C PHE A 244 -0.46 -2.59 -5.42
N ASN A 245 0.39 -3.22 -4.63
CA ASN A 245 0.79 -2.78 -3.30
C ASN A 245 2.32 -2.73 -3.18
N GLN A 246 2.86 -1.55 -2.89
CA GLN A 246 4.30 -1.32 -2.78
C GLN A 246 4.96 -2.08 -1.62
N THR A 247 4.27 -2.24 -0.48
CA THR A 247 4.80 -2.97 0.68
C THR A 247 4.93 -4.46 0.39
N VAL A 248 3.93 -5.03 -0.28
CA VAL A 248 3.95 -6.44 -0.74
C VAL A 248 5.11 -6.67 -1.73
N ALA A 249 5.35 -5.70 -2.62
CA ALA A 249 6.50 -5.74 -3.53
C ALA A 249 7.84 -5.67 -2.80
N GLY A 250 7.99 -4.76 -1.83
CA GLY A 250 9.20 -4.63 -1.03
C GLY A 250 9.52 -5.90 -0.22
N ASN A 251 8.48 -6.57 0.28
CA ASN A 251 8.61 -7.79 1.08
C ASN A 251 8.71 -9.08 0.25
N LYS A 252 8.65 -9.01 -1.08
CA LYS A 252 8.64 -10.17 -2.00
C LYS A 252 7.55 -11.19 -1.65
N GLN A 253 6.33 -10.70 -1.42
CA GLN A 253 5.19 -11.52 -1.01
C GLN A 253 4.21 -11.86 -2.15
N SER A 254 4.32 -11.18 -3.29
CA SER A 254 3.49 -11.45 -4.46
C SER A 254 4.23 -12.34 -5.46
N LEU A 255 3.58 -13.43 -5.84
CA LEU A 255 4.02 -14.35 -6.88
C LEU A 255 3.59 -13.85 -8.26
N ASN A 256 4.49 -13.88 -9.24
CA ASN A 256 4.15 -13.60 -10.63
C ASN A 256 3.67 -14.86 -11.39
N SER A 257 3.35 -14.70 -12.67
CA SER A 257 2.92 -15.81 -13.55
C SER A 257 4.02 -16.86 -13.84
N GLN A 258 5.28 -16.52 -13.58
CA GLN A 258 6.46 -17.39 -13.79
C GLN A 258 6.84 -18.15 -12.52
N GLY A 259 6.11 -17.96 -11.41
CA GLY A 259 6.41 -18.61 -10.13
C GLY A 259 7.52 -17.92 -9.32
N GLU A 260 7.87 -16.69 -9.65
CA GLU A 260 8.87 -15.89 -8.95
C GLU A 260 8.20 -14.86 -8.03
N TYR A 261 8.74 -14.69 -6.82
CA TYR A 261 8.25 -13.69 -5.85
C TYR A 261 8.73 -12.28 -6.20
N VAL A 262 8.18 -11.73 -7.28
CA VAL A 262 8.52 -10.43 -7.85
C VAL A 262 7.25 -9.65 -8.16
N GLY A 263 7.22 -8.38 -7.79
CA GLY A 263 6.06 -7.51 -7.96
C GLY A 263 5.21 -7.41 -6.70
N GLY A 264 4.09 -6.70 -6.79
CA GLY A 264 3.25 -6.32 -5.66
C GLY A 264 1.77 -6.55 -5.90
N GLY A 265 1.40 -7.42 -6.83
CA GLY A 265 0.00 -7.73 -7.10
C GLY A 265 -0.66 -8.41 -5.89
N VAL A 266 -1.81 -7.88 -5.45
CA VAL A 266 -2.64 -8.45 -4.39
C VAL A 266 -4.01 -8.76 -4.98
N CYS A 267 -4.39 -10.02 -4.94
CA CYS A 267 -5.67 -10.51 -5.47
C CYS A 267 -6.84 -10.01 -4.61
N VAL A 268 -7.96 -9.68 -5.25
CA VAL A 268 -9.19 -9.25 -4.55
C VAL A 268 -10.29 -10.28 -4.70
N GLY A 269 -11.06 -10.53 -3.64
CA GLY A 269 -12.20 -11.45 -3.70
C GLY A 269 -11.81 -12.88 -4.04
N CYS A 270 -10.84 -13.46 -3.33
CA CYS A 270 -10.44 -14.86 -3.49
C CYS A 270 -11.64 -15.80 -3.35
N THR A 271 -11.91 -16.60 -4.38
CA THR A 271 -13.02 -17.56 -4.41
C THR A 271 -12.60 -18.92 -3.80
N ARG A 272 -13.56 -19.84 -3.63
CA ARG A 272 -13.31 -21.21 -3.14
C ARG A 272 -12.64 -21.26 -1.76
N ASN A 273 -13.00 -20.31 -0.88
CA ASN A 273 -12.50 -20.21 0.50
C ASN A 273 -10.96 -20.14 0.58
N THR A 274 -10.34 -19.51 -0.42
CA THR A 274 -8.91 -19.21 -0.42
C THR A 274 -8.66 -17.79 0.12
N ALA A 275 -7.43 -17.54 0.57
CA ALA A 275 -6.97 -16.29 1.14
C ALA A 275 -5.47 -16.09 0.86
N GLY A 276 -4.91 -14.98 1.33
CA GLY A 276 -3.52 -14.59 1.08
C GLY A 276 -3.36 -13.67 -0.15
N VAL A 277 -2.12 -13.19 -0.36
CA VAL A 277 -1.78 -12.21 -1.41
C VAL A 277 -2.14 -12.69 -2.82
N ASN A 278 -1.91 -13.97 -3.09
CA ASN A 278 -2.12 -14.63 -4.38
C ASN A 278 -3.28 -15.64 -4.32
N CYS A 279 -4.13 -15.59 -3.29
CA CYS A 279 -5.11 -16.65 -2.99
C CYS A 279 -4.46 -18.03 -2.76
N GLN A 280 -3.24 -18.05 -2.21
CA GLN A 280 -2.42 -19.23 -2.05
C GLN A 280 -2.67 -20.00 -0.75
N THR A 281 -3.34 -19.41 0.25
CA THR A 281 -3.70 -20.07 1.50
C THR A 281 -5.20 -20.33 1.59
N CYS A 282 -5.66 -21.10 2.56
CA CYS A 282 -7.08 -21.18 2.88
C CYS A 282 -7.52 -20.01 3.77
N ALA A 283 -8.78 -19.61 3.63
CA ALA A 283 -9.41 -18.62 4.50
C ALA A 283 -9.58 -19.17 5.92
N ASP A 284 -9.85 -18.26 6.88
CA ASP A 284 -10.12 -18.63 8.27
C ASP A 284 -11.23 -19.68 8.35
N SER A 285 -11.07 -20.66 9.23
CA SER A 285 -11.96 -21.83 9.36
C SER A 285 -11.98 -22.79 8.16
N TYR A 286 -11.03 -22.68 7.25
CA TYR A 286 -10.76 -23.68 6.22
C TYR A 286 -9.29 -24.13 6.23
N TYR A 287 -9.02 -25.32 5.73
CA TYR A 287 -7.66 -25.85 5.59
C TYR A 287 -7.48 -26.64 4.30
N ARG A 288 -6.23 -26.74 3.85
CA ARG A 288 -5.85 -27.55 2.71
C ARG A 288 -5.37 -28.92 3.17
N ALA A 289 -5.99 -29.97 2.64
CA ALA A 289 -5.57 -31.35 2.90
C ALA A 289 -4.21 -31.65 2.24
N THR A 290 -3.44 -32.55 2.84
CA THR A 290 -2.11 -32.94 2.33
C THR A 290 -2.23 -33.53 0.92
N GLY A 291 -1.46 -32.98 -0.02
CA GLY A 291 -1.41 -33.45 -1.41
C GLY A 291 -2.28 -32.66 -2.40
N LEU A 292 -3.05 -31.66 -1.94
CA LEU A 292 -3.76 -30.72 -2.79
C LEU A 292 -2.91 -29.47 -3.10
N SER A 293 -3.04 -28.93 -4.31
CA SER A 293 -2.37 -27.72 -4.77
C SER A 293 -3.29 -26.48 -4.61
N PRO A 294 -2.74 -25.27 -4.40
CA PRO A 294 -3.54 -24.03 -4.47
C PRO A 294 -4.29 -23.83 -5.79
N GLU A 295 -3.83 -24.45 -6.88
CA GLU A 295 -4.42 -24.34 -8.22
C GLU A 295 -5.60 -25.29 -8.44
N ASP A 296 -5.75 -26.33 -7.62
CA ASP A 296 -6.87 -27.27 -7.72
C ASP A 296 -8.21 -26.54 -7.56
N SER A 297 -9.29 -27.03 -8.17
CA SER A 297 -10.59 -26.34 -8.20
C SER A 297 -11.12 -26.01 -6.80
N ASP A 298 -11.08 -26.97 -5.88
CA ASP A 298 -11.60 -26.89 -4.52
C ASP A 298 -10.56 -27.38 -3.49
N PRO A 299 -9.51 -26.58 -3.20
CA PRO A 299 -8.39 -27.03 -2.40
C PRO A 299 -8.65 -26.91 -0.88
N CYS A 300 -9.65 -26.12 -0.47
CA CYS A 300 -9.90 -25.76 0.91
C CYS A 300 -11.16 -26.43 1.46
N GLN A 301 -10.99 -27.20 2.55
CA GLN A 301 -12.05 -27.91 3.26
C GLN A 301 -12.37 -27.21 4.59
N PRO A 302 -13.63 -27.22 5.06
CA PRO A 302 -13.99 -26.57 6.32
C PRO A 302 -13.37 -27.27 7.53
N CYS A 303 -12.91 -26.49 8.49
CA CYS A 303 -12.45 -27.00 9.78
C CYS A 303 -13.62 -27.65 10.54
N SER A 304 -13.32 -28.71 11.29
CA SER A 304 -14.28 -29.40 12.17
C SER A 304 -13.86 -29.27 13.63
N CYS A 305 -13.51 -28.04 14.07
CA CYS A 305 -13.11 -27.80 15.45
C CYS A 305 -14.30 -27.86 16.41
N ASP A 306 -14.16 -28.60 17.50
CA ASP A 306 -15.17 -28.70 18.55
C ASP A 306 -15.25 -27.40 19.36
N PRO A 307 -16.40 -26.70 19.40
CA PRO A 307 -16.54 -25.45 20.15
C PRO A 307 -16.32 -25.58 21.67
N GLU A 308 -16.58 -26.76 22.24
CA GLU A 308 -16.35 -27.02 23.67
C GLU A 308 -14.85 -27.14 23.96
N GLY A 309 -14.10 -27.83 23.09
CA GLY A 309 -12.69 -28.14 23.30
C GLY A 309 -11.69 -27.18 22.65
N SER A 310 -12.08 -26.43 21.61
CA SER A 310 -11.18 -25.54 20.88
C SER A 310 -11.17 -24.11 21.41
N LEU A 311 -10.06 -23.40 21.21
CA LEU A 311 -9.92 -21.97 21.52
C LEU A 311 -10.63 -21.08 20.49
N SER A 312 -10.71 -21.54 19.24
CA SER A 312 -11.38 -20.85 18.14
C SER A 312 -11.93 -21.89 17.14
N PRO A 313 -12.87 -21.50 16.25
CA PRO A 313 -13.33 -22.35 15.15
C PRO A 313 -12.32 -22.44 13.99
N ALA A 314 -11.18 -21.75 14.10
CA ALA A 314 -10.13 -21.78 13.09
C ALA A 314 -9.15 -22.94 13.37
N CYS A 315 -8.83 -23.68 12.32
CA CYS A 315 -7.77 -24.67 12.32
C CYS A 315 -6.57 -24.17 11.51
N ILE A 316 -5.45 -24.88 11.57
CA ILE A 316 -4.26 -24.54 10.81
C ILE A 316 -4.57 -24.64 9.31
N PRO A 317 -4.46 -23.54 8.54
CA PRO A 317 -4.94 -23.51 7.16
C PRO A 317 -4.06 -24.31 6.20
N ASP A 318 -2.75 -24.33 6.45
CA ASP A 318 -1.76 -24.94 5.56
C ASP A 318 -0.58 -25.52 6.35
N GLN A 319 0.12 -26.48 5.74
CA GLN A 319 1.28 -27.13 6.36
C GLN A 319 2.45 -26.16 6.61
N SER A 320 2.55 -25.09 5.82
CA SER A 320 3.55 -24.02 6.03
C SER A 320 3.32 -23.20 7.30
N GLN A 321 2.11 -23.28 7.88
CA GLN A 321 1.70 -22.58 9.10
C GLN A 321 1.61 -23.55 10.30
N ALA A 322 1.98 -24.81 10.11
CA ALA A 322 1.94 -25.81 11.17
C ALA A 322 3.11 -25.62 12.16
N GLU A 323 2.80 -25.63 13.45
CA GLU A 323 3.79 -25.53 14.53
C GLU A 323 3.83 -26.81 15.38
N GLY A 324 5.04 -27.28 15.70
CA GLY A 324 5.25 -28.46 16.54
C GLY A 324 4.70 -29.75 15.91
N ASP A 325 3.91 -30.49 16.67
CA ASP A 325 3.30 -31.76 16.25
C ASP A 325 1.95 -31.58 15.54
N LEU A 326 1.51 -30.35 15.30
CA LEU A 326 0.24 -30.06 14.62
C LEU A 326 0.41 -30.18 13.09
N THR A 327 -0.67 -30.50 12.39
CA THR A 327 -0.72 -30.56 10.92
C THR A 327 -1.81 -29.65 10.39
N ALA A 328 -1.81 -29.36 9.08
CA ALA A 328 -2.94 -28.69 8.44
C ALA A 328 -4.27 -29.37 8.83
N GLY A 329 -5.29 -28.56 9.17
CA GLY A 329 -6.57 -29.03 9.69
C GLY A 329 -6.64 -29.22 11.22
N SER A 330 -5.51 -29.19 11.93
CA SER A 330 -5.51 -29.31 13.40
C SER A 330 -6.01 -28.03 14.07
N CYS A 331 -6.84 -28.18 15.09
CA CYS A 331 -7.42 -27.10 15.88
C CYS A 331 -6.56 -26.77 17.11
N HIS A 332 -6.62 -25.52 17.56
CA HIS A 332 -5.95 -25.12 18.80
C HIS A 332 -6.82 -25.46 20.02
N CYS A 333 -6.44 -26.51 20.77
CA CYS A 333 -7.24 -27.01 21.88
C CYS A 333 -7.03 -26.24 23.19
N LYS A 334 -8.11 -26.11 23.98
CA LYS A 334 -8.10 -25.66 25.37
C LYS A 334 -7.31 -26.65 26.23
N GLN A 335 -6.83 -26.18 27.38
CA GLN A 335 -6.16 -27.03 28.34
C GLN A 335 -7.06 -28.18 28.79
N GLY A 336 -6.54 -29.41 28.75
CA GLY A 336 -7.29 -30.62 29.09
C GLY A 336 -8.01 -31.28 27.93
N TYR A 337 -8.05 -30.63 26.76
CA TYR A 337 -8.61 -31.17 25.51
C TYR A 337 -7.49 -31.56 24.55
N GLY A 338 -7.76 -32.50 23.66
CA GLY A 338 -6.82 -33.00 22.67
C GLY A 338 -7.51 -33.70 21.49
N GLY A 339 -6.72 -34.22 20.55
CA GLY A 339 -7.22 -34.64 19.23
C GLY A 339 -7.07 -33.53 18.20
N GLN A 340 -7.16 -33.86 16.91
CA GLN A 340 -7.06 -32.86 15.84
C GLN A 340 -8.22 -31.85 15.87
N GLN A 341 -9.39 -32.29 16.32
CA GLN A 341 -10.62 -31.49 16.40
C GLN A 341 -10.92 -30.98 17.82
N CYS A 342 -10.08 -31.31 18.81
CA CYS A 342 -10.31 -31.03 20.23
C CYS A 342 -11.56 -31.71 20.82
N ASP A 343 -11.96 -32.84 20.23
CA ASP A 343 -13.18 -33.62 20.48
C ASP A 343 -13.03 -34.67 21.60
N ARG A 344 -11.90 -34.69 22.30
CA ARG A 344 -11.64 -35.62 23.39
C ARG A 344 -10.79 -34.99 24.48
N CYS A 345 -10.84 -35.56 25.67
CA CYS A 345 -9.93 -35.16 26.74
C CYS A 345 -8.51 -35.62 26.44
N THR A 346 -7.53 -34.75 26.71
CA THR A 346 -6.12 -35.11 26.63
C THR A 346 -5.72 -36.05 27.76
N PHE A 347 -4.56 -36.67 27.63
CA PHE A 347 -4.04 -37.59 28.64
C PHE A 347 -3.96 -36.91 30.03
N GLY A 348 -4.53 -37.55 31.06
CA GLY A 348 -4.66 -36.96 32.40
C GLY A 348 -5.97 -36.23 32.68
N TYR A 349 -6.90 -36.18 31.71
CA TYR A 349 -8.24 -35.61 31.84
C TYR A 349 -9.31 -36.61 31.38
N SER A 350 -10.53 -36.51 31.92
CA SER A 350 -11.66 -37.37 31.54
C SER A 350 -13.00 -36.62 31.66
N GLY A 351 -14.08 -37.19 31.09
CA GLY A 351 -15.44 -36.65 31.23
C GLY A 351 -15.92 -35.70 30.14
N TYR A 352 -15.42 -35.83 28.90
CA TYR A 352 -15.90 -35.06 27.74
C TYR A 352 -17.46 -35.06 27.68
N PRO A 353 -18.12 -33.91 27.45
CA PRO A 353 -17.61 -32.64 26.91
C PRO A 353 -16.92 -31.72 27.93
N LYS A 354 -17.01 -32.00 29.24
CA LYS A 354 -16.34 -31.21 30.29
C LYS A 354 -15.13 -31.96 30.82
N CYS A 355 -13.97 -31.73 30.22
CA CYS A 355 -12.74 -32.42 30.61
C CYS A 355 -12.24 -31.96 31.98
N ILE A 356 -12.31 -32.87 32.97
CA ILE A 356 -11.84 -32.66 34.33
C ILE A 356 -10.54 -33.44 34.53
N ARG A 357 -9.58 -32.84 35.22
CA ARG A 357 -8.32 -33.49 35.55
C ARG A 357 -8.56 -34.74 36.40
N CYS A 358 -7.91 -35.84 36.05
CA CYS A 358 -8.09 -37.11 36.75
C CYS A 358 -7.50 -37.08 38.16
N ASN A 359 -8.07 -37.88 39.06
CA ASN A 359 -7.75 -37.85 40.48
C ASN A 359 -6.35 -38.40 40.81
N CYS A 360 -5.79 -39.30 39.99
CA CYS A 360 -4.47 -39.84 40.24
C CYS A 360 -3.38 -38.92 39.67
N SER A 361 -2.40 -38.54 40.51
CA SER A 361 -1.23 -37.79 40.04
C SER A 361 -0.37 -38.65 39.11
N LEU A 362 -0.02 -38.12 37.94
CA LEU A 362 0.91 -38.74 37.00
C LEU A 362 2.30 -38.99 37.63
N ASP A 363 2.73 -38.07 38.49
CA ASP A 363 4.03 -38.18 39.15
C ASP A 363 3.96 -39.17 40.31
N GLY A 364 2.90 -39.11 41.12
CA GLY A 364 2.74 -39.88 42.35
C GLY A 364 2.14 -41.29 42.20
N SER A 365 1.48 -41.59 41.08
CA SER A 365 0.80 -42.88 40.85
C SER A 365 1.56 -43.77 39.86
N ARG A 366 1.48 -45.08 40.07
CA ARG A 366 1.91 -46.15 39.15
C ARG A 366 0.87 -46.46 38.07
N ASN A 367 -0.32 -45.88 38.15
CA ASN A 367 -1.38 -46.15 37.18
C ASN A 367 -0.92 -45.64 35.80
N LYS A 368 -0.98 -46.53 34.79
CA LYS A 368 -0.68 -46.15 33.40
C LYS A 368 -1.70 -45.15 32.86
N ASP A 369 -2.97 -45.34 33.24
CA ASP A 369 -4.05 -44.40 33.02
C ASP A 369 -4.38 -43.70 34.35
N PRO A 370 -4.12 -42.38 34.49
CA PRO A 370 -4.39 -41.61 35.70
C PRO A 370 -5.89 -41.46 36.03
N CYS A 371 -6.78 -41.85 35.13
CA CYS A 371 -8.22 -41.77 35.31
C CYS A 371 -8.83 -43.05 35.89
N LEU A 372 -8.05 -44.15 35.94
CA LEU A 372 -8.49 -45.39 36.58
C LEU A 372 -8.30 -45.34 38.09
N LEU A 373 -9.38 -45.65 38.82
CA LEU A 373 -9.39 -45.80 40.28
C LEU A 373 -9.38 -47.29 40.68
N PRO A 374 -8.77 -47.64 41.83
CA PRO A 374 -8.07 -46.77 42.78
C PRO A 374 -6.65 -46.38 42.33
N CYS A 375 -6.15 -45.24 42.81
CA CYS A 375 -4.78 -44.78 42.51
C CYS A 375 -3.75 -45.64 43.26
N VAL A 376 -2.90 -46.36 42.55
CA VAL A 376 -1.77 -47.08 43.14
C VAL A 376 -0.60 -46.13 43.26
N CYS A 377 -0.14 -45.79 44.47
CA CYS A 377 0.96 -44.84 44.64
C CYS A 377 2.32 -45.49 44.31
N LYS A 378 3.28 -44.70 43.81
CA LYS A 378 4.70 -45.11 43.72
C LYS A 378 5.29 -45.19 45.14
N VAL A 379 6.13 -46.20 45.39
CA VAL A 379 6.81 -46.39 46.69
C VAL A 379 7.58 -45.11 47.06
N GLY A 380 7.30 -44.56 48.25
CA GLY A 380 7.87 -43.29 48.73
C GLY A 380 6.96 -42.04 48.60
N HIS A 381 5.79 -42.13 47.96
CA HIS A 381 4.84 -41.01 47.77
C HIS A 381 3.51 -41.19 48.51
N ALA A 382 3.45 -42.07 49.53
CA ALA A 382 2.29 -42.21 50.40
C ALA A 382 2.40 -41.23 51.57
N LEU A 383 1.52 -40.22 51.63
CA LEU A 383 1.40 -39.38 52.82
C LEU A 383 0.49 -40.10 53.83
N LEU A 384 1.05 -40.47 54.98
CA LEU A 384 0.27 -40.90 56.14
C LEU A 384 -0.43 -39.66 56.70
N LEU A 385 -1.74 -39.55 56.50
CA LEU A 385 -2.58 -38.58 57.22
C LEU A 385 -2.56 -38.95 58.71
N LEU A 386 -1.65 -38.36 59.48
CA LEU A 386 -1.70 -38.38 60.94
C LEU A 386 -2.93 -37.58 61.38
N LEU A 387 -4.02 -38.27 61.69
CA LEU A 387 -5.08 -37.71 62.53
C LEU A 387 -4.47 -37.46 63.91
N LEU A 388 -4.22 -36.18 64.24
CA LEU A 388 -3.84 -35.80 65.61
C LEU A 388 -5.02 -36.07 66.54
N PRO A 389 -4.87 -36.89 67.60
CA PRO A 389 -5.93 -37.04 68.59
C PRO A 389 -5.99 -35.78 69.46
N VAL A 390 -7.16 -35.16 69.54
CA VAL A 390 -7.48 -34.23 70.64
C VAL A 390 -7.54 -35.05 71.92
N SER A 391 -6.74 -34.68 72.90
CA SER A 391 -6.57 -35.39 74.16
C SER A 391 -7.81 -35.29 75.06
N ARG A 392 -8.36 -36.43 75.49
CA ARG A 392 -8.34 -36.90 76.90
C ARG A 392 -9.27 -38.11 77.13
N SER A 393 -8.63 -39.16 77.63
CA SER A 393 -9.10 -40.10 78.66
C SER A 393 -10.18 -41.15 78.32
N SER A 394 -9.69 -42.41 78.37
CA SER A 394 -10.33 -43.61 78.94
C SER A 394 -11.14 -44.57 78.05
N ARG A 395 -10.62 -45.82 78.06
CA ARG A 395 -11.19 -47.14 77.73
C ARG A 395 -11.28 -47.57 76.26
N LEU A 396 -10.52 -48.62 76.01
CA LEU A 396 -10.65 -49.58 74.92
C LEU A 396 -11.98 -50.35 75.08
N SER A 397 -12.82 -50.35 74.04
CA SER A 397 -13.84 -51.38 73.79
C SER A 397 -14.12 -51.47 72.29
N LEU A 398 -14.07 -52.70 71.76
CA LEU A 398 -14.26 -53.09 70.37
C LEU A 398 -15.70 -52.92 69.88
N LEU A 399 -15.91 -52.57 68.59
CA LEU A 399 -16.82 -53.19 67.57
C LEU A 399 -16.87 -52.35 66.25
N PRO A 400 -17.41 -52.87 65.11
CA PRO A 400 -16.64 -53.05 63.88
C PRO A 400 -17.14 -52.27 62.64
N HIS A 401 -16.31 -52.31 61.58
CA HIS A 401 -16.59 -52.19 60.14
C HIS A 401 -17.27 -50.93 59.54
N HIS A 402 -16.74 -50.56 58.36
CA HIS A 402 -17.22 -49.57 57.36
C HIS A 402 -16.89 -48.09 57.59
N GLN A 403 -15.94 -47.56 56.81
CA GLN A 403 -16.25 -46.86 55.54
C GLN A 403 -14.97 -46.47 54.77
N ASN A 404 -15.07 -46.57 53.44
CA ASN A 404 -14.13 -46.11 52.42
C ASN A 404 -13.32 -44.86 52.82
N GLN A 405 -12.00 -45.01 53.00
CA GLN A 405 -11.07 -43.89 52.89
C GLN A 405 -10.16 -44.12 51.68
N SER A 406 -10.42 -43.39 50.60
CA SER A 406 -9.55 -43.34 49.42
C SER A 406 -8.23 -42.67 49.80
N ILE A 407 -7.12 -43.42 49.78
CA ILE A 407 -5.78 -42.86 49.94
C ILE A 407 -5.48 -42.00 48.70
N GLN A 408 -5.50 -40.68 48.83
CA GLN A 408 -5.08 -39.77 47.76
C GLN A 408 -3.55 -39.78 47.65
N CYS A 409 -3.01 -40.22 46.51
CA CYS A 409 -1.60 -40.03 46.17
C CYS A 409 -1.37 -38.54 45.81
N GLN A 410 -1.22 -37.67 46.80
CA GLN A 410 -0.90 -36.25 46.55
C GLN A 410 0.55 -36.10 46.12
N GLY A 411 0.77 -35.86 44.83
CA GLY A 411 2.02 -35.29 44.32
C GLY A 411 1.98 -33.77 44.44
N TRP A 412 3.08 -33.15 44.87
CA TRP A 412 3.22 -31.69 44.99
C TRP A 412 2.88 -31.00 43.66
N THR A 413 1.84 -30.15 43.65
CA THR A 413 1.55 -29.27 42.50
C THR A 413 2.21 -27.91 42.69
N HIS A 414 3.21 -27.59 41.87
CA HIS A 414 3.69 -26.22 41.69
C HIS A 414 2.61 -25.39 40.96
N GLN A 415 1.76 -24.68 41.70
CA GLN A 415 1.06 -23.47 41.23
C GLN A 415 0.80 -22.53 42.42
N PRO A 416 0.97 -21.20 42.26
CA PRO A 416 0.85 -20.26 43.37
C PRO A 416 -0.62 -20.00 43.69
N ARG A 417 -1.11 -20.46 44.85
CA ARG A 417 -2.37 -19.94 45.41
C ARG A 417 -2.08 -18.70 46.25
N ARG A 418 -2.63 -17.55 45.83
CA ARG A 418 -2.79 -16.36 46.70
C ARG A 418 -3.74 -16.73 47.84
N PHE A 419 -3.27 -16.65 49.08
CA PHE A 419 -4.15 -16.61 50.24
C PHE A 419 -4.45 -15.14 50.57
N THR A 420 -5.73 -14.76 50.47
CA THR A 420 -6.27 -13.53 51.04
C THR A 420 -6.34 -13.65 52.56
N THR A 421 -5.78 -12.66 53.24
CA THR A 421 -5.71 -12.50 54.69
C THR A 421 -7.05 -12.04 55.27
N LEU A 422 -7.53 -12.71 56.32
CA LEU A 422 -8.44 -12.13 57.33
C LEU A 422 -7.59 -11.79 58.55
N VAL A 423 -7.42 -10.51 58.82
CA VAL A 423 -6.65 -9.97 59.95
C VAL A 423 -7.59 -9.74 61.14
N GLY A 424 -7.20 -10.23 62.31
CA GLY A 424 -7.59 -9.73 63.64
C GLY A 424 -6.32 -9.48 64.47
N PRO A 425 -6.30 -8.47 65.35
CA PRO A 425 -5.12 -7.63 65.54
C PRO A 425 -4.33 -7.98 66.80
N THR A 426 -3.08 -8.39 66.65
CA THR A 426 -1.96 -8.06 67.57
C THR A 426 -0.67 -8.57 66.93
N ALA A 427 0.09 -7.68 66.30
CA ALA A 427 1.44 -7.94 65.84
C ALA A 427 2.40 -6.96 66.52
N PRO A 428 3.61 -7.42 66.88
CA PRO A 428 4.82 -6.68 66.57
C PRO A 428 5.60 -7.43 65.49
N SER A 429 5.68 -6.76 64.34
CA SER A 429 6.70 -6.77 63.29
C SER A 429 7.85 -7.79 63.36
N GLY A 430 7.97 -8.59 62.29
CA GLY A 430 9.24 -9.19 61.87
C GLY A 430 9.14 -10.66 61.44
N LEU A 431 8.49 -10.95 60.30
CA LEU A 431 8.53 -12.29 59.70
C LEU A 431 8.87 -12.17 58.21
N GLU A 432 10.05 -12.72 57.90
CA GLU A 432 10.67 -12.88 56.59
C GLU A 432 9.98 -13.99 55.77
N PHE A 433 9.93 -13.82 54.44
CA PHE A 433 9.41 -14.82 53.50
C PHE A 433 10.54 -15.74 53.01
N PHE A 434 10.31 -17.05 53.01
CA PHE A 434 11.21 -18.03 52.40
C PHE A 434 10.69 -18.46 51.03
N SER A 435 11.55 -18.50 50.02
CA SER A 435 11.28 -19.15 48.73
C SER A 435 12.38 -20.18 48.45
N LEU A 436 11.98 -21.46 48.36
CA LEU A 436 12.83 -22.57 47.94
C LEU A 436 12.54 -22.88 46.47
N ASN A 437 13.57 -22.89 45.62
CA ASN A 437 13.45 -23.29 44.23
C ASN A 437 14.42 -24.45 43.97
N CYS A 438 13.90 -25.64 43.64
CA CYS A 438 14.71 -26.82 43.31
C CYS A 438 14.39 -27.28 41.89
N SER A 439 15.44 -27.62 41.12
CA SER A 439 15.28 -28.31 39.84
C SER A 439 16.11 -29.60 39.79
N ARG A 440 15.37 -30.66 39.46
CA ARG A 440 15.66 -32.07 39.13
C ARG A 440 16.85 -32.83 39.74
N ARG A 441 17.97 -32.24 40.21
CA ARG A 441 19.04 -32.96 40.97
C ARG A 441 19.87 -32.14 41.98
N LYS A 442 19.61 -30.84 42.22
CA LYS A 442 20.21 -30.04 43.32
C LYS A 442 19.20 -28.98 43.82
N CYS A 443 19.21 -28.69 45.12
CA CYS A 443 18.54 -27.53 45.69
C CYS A 443 19.61 -26.49 46.03
N ASP A 444 19.53 -25.31 45.40
CA ASP A 444 20.34 -24.16 45.80
C ASP A 444 19.47 -23.22 46.64
N LEU A 445 19.93 -22.94 47.87
CA LEU A 445 19.35 -21.89 48.70
C LEU A 445 19.77 -20.54 48.12
N SER A 446 18.86 -19.83 47.46
CA SER A 446 19.09 -18.43 47.08
C SER A 446 18.54 -17.53 48.18
N PHE A 447 19.43 -16.91 48.96
CA PHE A 447 19.06 -15.80 49.84
C PHE A 447 18.86 -14.55 48.98
N VAL A 448 17.64 -14.03 48.91
CA VAL A 448 17.42 -12.65 48.48
C VAL A 448 17.45 -11.80 49.74
N VAL A 449 18.63 -11.28 50.09
CA VAL A 449 18.73 -10.20 51.08
C VAL A 449 18.22 -8.94 50.40
N GLN A 450 16.96 -8.59 50.64
CA GLN A 450 16.48 -7.27 50.30
C GLN A 450 17.03 -6.32 51.36
N ILE A 451 18.19 -5.72 51.08
CA ILE A 451 18.77 -4.65 51.91
C ILE A 451 17.80 -3.47 51.85
N SER A 452 16.87 -3.46 52.78
CA SER A 452 16.10 -2.28 53.14
C SER A 452 17.09 -1.32 53.77
N ARG A 453 17.25 -0.15 53.15
CA ARG A 453 18.13 0.93 53.61
C ARG A 453 18.05 1.06 55.14
N LEU A 454 19.22 0.95 55.78
CA LEU A 454 19.60 1.44 57.12
C LEU A 454 20.36 0.36 57.91
N LEU A 455 21.65 0.17 57.64
CA LEU A 455 22.62 -0.27 58.66
C LEU A 455 24.06 0.12 58.26
N PRO A 456 24.88 0.67 59.18
CA PRO A 456 26.21 1.22 58.89
C PRO A 456 27.32 0.16 58.70
N PRO A 457 28.43 0.49 58.02
CA PRO A 457 29.35 -0.44 57.37
C PRO A 457 30.35 -1.20 58.29
N LEU A 458 30.06 -1.36 59.58
CA LEU A 458 30.98 -1.99 60.54
C LEU A 458 30.57 -3.39 61.02
N LEU A 459 29.43 -3.92 60.59
CA LEU A 459 29.00 -5.29 60.94
C LEU A 459 29.21 -6.34 59.81
N LEU A 460 29.64 -5.95 58.61
CA LEU A 460 29.89 -6.90 57.53
C LEU A 460 31.19 -7.70 57.69
N CYS A 461 32.18 -7.18 58.43
CA CYS A 461 33.48 -7.83 58.59
C CYS A 461 33.47 -9.02 59.57
N THR A 462 32.49 -9.12 60.47
CA THR A 462 32.44 -10.21 61.47
C THR A 462 31.62 -11.43 61.02
N LEU A 463 30.79 -11.32 59.98
CA LEU A 463 30.08 -12.47 59.40
C LEU A 463 30.93 -13.22 58.35
N MET A 464 31.93 -12.58 57.75
CA MET A 464 32.77 -13.20 56.70
C MET A 464 33.91 -14.09 57.23
N SER A 465 34.19 -14.09 58.54
CA SER A 465 35.25 -14.93 59.14
C SER A 465 34.78 -16.31 59.62
N HIS A 466 33.47 -16.58 59.68
CA HIS A 466 32.94 -17.88 60.16
C HIS A 466 32.43 -18.85 59.09
N ILE A 467 32.38 -18.45 57.81
CA ILE A 467 31.82 -19.29 56.72
C ILE A 467 32.91 -19.81 55.75
N CYS A 468 34.19 -19.57 56.05
CA CYS A 468 35.31 -19.81 55.14
C CYS A 468 36.12 -21.12 55.34
N PRO A 469 35.51 -22.31 55.58
CA PRO A 469 36.22 -23.54 55.20
C PRO A 469 35.38 -24.71 54.63
N ILE A 470 34.23 -24.50 53.94
CA ILE A 470 33.45 -25.65 53.41
C ILE A 470 33.15 -25.63 51.88
N LEU A 471 33.35 -24.53 51.14
CA LEU A 471 33.09 -24.55 49.69
C LEU A 471 34.24 -23.93 48.90
N GLY A 472 35.05 -24.80 48.30
CA GLY A 472 36.18 -24.43 47.44
C GLY A 472 35.74 -23.81 46.11
N LYS A 473 36.44 -22.72 45.76
CA LYS A 473 36.65 -22.10 44.44
C LYS A 473 35.40 -21.85 43.57
N LEU A 474 34.92 -20.61 43.62
CA LEU A 474 34.22 -19.95 42.50
C LEU A 474 35.09 -18.81 41.98
N THR A 475 35.48 -18.90 40.72
CA THR A 475 36.10 -17.82 39.93
C THR A 475 35.03 -16.80 39.53
N LEU A 476 35.21 -15.55 39.97
CA LEU A 476 34.41 -14.39 39.54
C LEU A 476 34.76 -14.00 38.10
N SER A 477 33.75 -13.86 37.24
CA SER A 477 33.84 -13.05 36.03
C SER A 477 32.80 -11.93 36.12
N LEU A 478 33.28 -10.70 36.24
CA LEU A 478 32.50 -9.48 36.21
C LEU A 478 32.41 -8.99 34.76
N ALA A 479 31.20 -8.77 34.25
CA ALA A 479 31.01 -8.00 33.03
C ALA A 479 29.74 -7.13 33.12
N ASN A 480 29.99 -5.85 33.41
CA ASN A 480 29.39 -4.61 32.91
C ASN A 480 27.87 -4.51 32.71
N TYR A 481 27.29 -3.56 33.45
CA TYR A 481 26.26 -2.66 32.93
C TYR A 481 26.69 -1.22 33.16
N THR A 482 26.80 -0.45 32.07
CA THR A 482 26.84 1.01 32.07
C THR A 482 25.44 1.58 32.30
N VAL A 483 25.42 2.76 32.93
CA VAL A 483 24.28 3.62 33.27
C VAL A 483 23.50 4.07 32.04
#